data_AF-A0A3N5MHY0-F1
#
_entry.id   AF-A0A3N5MHY0-F1
#
_cell.length_a   1.000
_cell.length_b   1.000
_cell.length_c   1.000
_cell.angle_alpha   90.00
_cell.angle_beta   90.00
_cell.angle_gamma   90.00
#
_symmetry.space_group_name_H-M   'P 1'
#
loop_
_entity.id
_entity.type
_entity.pdbx_description
1 polymer ?
#
loop_
_entity_poly.entity_id
_entity_poly.type
_entity_poly.pdbx_seq_one_letter_code
_entity_poly.pdbx_strand_id
1 'polypeptide(L)' 'MQNLVTLTVRSTHFYLIDCKHGKLLIDAGWEMPAFTAQLRQYRIPFSDIRYVMFTHHHPDHAG' A
#
# COMPACT_ATOMS: atom_id res chain seq x y z
N MET A 1 -5.33 10.67 -15.84
CA MET A 1 -5.42 9.32 -15.22
C MET A 1 -4.94 9.44 -13.79
N GLN A 2 -5.73 9.01 -12.81
CA GLN A 2 -5.28 9.00 -11.41
C GLN A 2 -4.28 7.85 -11.25
N ASN A 3 -3.04 8.20 -10.94
CA ASN A 3 -1.90 7.29 -10.78
C ASN A 3 -1.61 6.95 -9.31
N LEU A 4 -2.57 7.21 -8.41
CA LEU A 4 -2.42 7.15 -6.96
C LEU A 4 -3.69 6.58 -6.33
N VAL A 5 -3.53 5.57 -5.48
CA VAL A 5 -4.58 5.08 -4.58
C VAL A 5 -4.10 5.25 -3.15
N THR A 6 -4.92 5.89 -2.31
CA THR A 6 -4.66 6.03 -0.87
C THR A 6 -5.44 4.97 -0.12
N LEU A 7 -4.72 4.20 0.69
CA LEU A 7 -5.26 3.21 1.61
C LEU A 7 -5.02 3.74 3.02
N THR A 8 -6.02 3.69 3.89
CA THR A 8 -5.91 4.23 5.26
C THR A 8 -6.30 3.15 6.24
N VAL A 9 -5.35 2.74 7.09
CA VAL A 9 -5.62 1.82 8.20
C VAL A 9 -5.31 2.57 9.49
N ARG A 10 -6.34 2.75 10.33
CA ARG A 10 -6.26 3.60 11.52
C ARG A 10 -5.79 5.03 11.15
N SER A 11 -4.66 5.47 11.69
CA SER A 11 -4.04 6.77 11.44
C SER A 11 -2.92 6.75 10.40
N THR A 12 -2.64 5.59 9.80
CA THR A 12 -1.53 5.43 8.85
C THR A 12 -2.05 5.36 7.42
N HIS A 13 -1.43 6.14 6.54
CA HIS A 13 -1.70 6.13 5.12
C HIS A 13 -0.67 5.29 4.37
N PHE A 14 -1.16 4.44 3.49
CA PHE A 14 -0.35 3.74 2.49
C PHE A 14 -0.75 4.24 1.11
N TYR A 15 0.22 4.31 0.22
CA TYR A 15 -0.03 4.78 -1.14
C TYR A 15 0.38 3.74 -2.16
N LEU A 16 -0.49 3.50 -3.15
CA LEU A 16 -0.16 2.71 -4.32
C LEU A 16 -0.01 3.63 -5.52
N ILE A 17 1.17 3.60 -6.14
CA ILE A 17 1.50 4.40 -7.31
C ILE A 17 1.74 3.49 -8.49
N ASP A 18 1.07 3.78 -9.61
CA ASP A 18 1.29 3.06 -10.87
C ASP A 18 2.72 3.24 -11.37
N CYS A 19 3.37 2.12 -11.70
CA CYS A 19 4.72 2.06 -12.24
C CYS A 19 4.72 1.27 -13.56
N LYS A 20 5.81 1.38 -14.34
CA LYS A 20 5.93 0.70 -15.65
C LYS A 20 5.69 -0.81 -15.58
N HIS A 21 6.06 -1.45 -14.47
CA HIS A 21 5.98 -2.90 -14.28
C HIS A 21 5.31 -3.25 -12.95
N GLY A 22 4.11 -2.73 -12.70
CA GLY A 22 3.34 -2.99 -11.47
C GLY A 22 3.10 -1.72 -10.67
N LYS A 23 3.01 -1.84 -9.34
CA LYS A 23 2.75 -0.75 -8.42
C LYS A 23 3.84 -0.63 -7.37
N LEU A 24 4.15 0.60 -6.98
CA LEU A 24 4.93 0.93 -5.80
C LEU A 24 3.98 1.11 -4.63
N LEU A 25 4.21 0.37 -3.55
CA LEU A 25 3.59 0.58 -2.25
C LEU A 25 4.49 1.50 -1.41
N ILE A 26 3.96 2.62 -0.95
CA ILE A 26 4.59 3.49 0.04
C ILE A 26 3.99 3.17 1.41
N ASP A 27 4.89 2.79 2.33
CA ASP A 27 4.64 2.23 3.66
C ASP A 27 3.87 0.90 3.66
N ALA A 28 4.13 0.08 4.69
CA ALA A 28 3.37 -1.11 5.00
C ALA A 28 3.44 -1.38 6.51
N GLY A 29 2.28 -1.39 7.17
CA GLY A 29 2.19 -1.68 8.60
C GLY A 29 1.81 -3.13 8.88
N TRP A 30 1.95 -3.53 10.14
CA TRP A 30 1.52 -4.81 10.73
C TRP A 30 0.03 -5.21 10.54
N GLU A 31 -0.85 -4.28 10.13
CA GLU A 31 -2.30 -4.50 10.00
C GLU A 31 -2.70 -5.13 8.64
N MET A 32 -2.05 -6.24 8.28
CA MET A 32 -2.22 -6.93 7.00
C MET A 32 -3.67 -7.30 6.64
N PRO A 33 -4.55 -7.73 7.57
CA PRO A 33 -5.94 -8.04 7.23
C PRO A 33 -6.73 -6.82 6.73
N ALA A 34 -6.55 -5.65 7.36
CA ALA A 34 -7.24 -4.42 6.96
C ALA A 34 -6.70 -3.91 5.61
N PHE A 35 -5.38 -3.94 5.42
CA PHE A 35 -4.74 -3.59 4.16
C PHE A 35 -5.23 -4.46 3.00
N THR A 36 -5.22 -5.78 3.16
CA THR A 36 -5.69 -6.71 2.11
C THR A 36 -7.19 -6.56 1.82
N ALA A 37 -8.01 -6.19 2.81
CA ALA A 37 -9.42 -5.88 2.58
C ALA A 37 -9.59 -4.64 1.70
N GLN A 38 -8.81 -3.58 1.92
CA GLN A 38 -8.86 -2.40 1.06
C GLN A 38 -8.34 -2.67 -0.35
N LEU A 39 -7.26 -3.45 -0.53
CA LEU A 39 -6.81 -3.89 -1.86
C LEU A 39 -7.93 -4.57 -2.65
N ARG A 40 -8.70 -5.45 -1.99
CA ARG A 40 -9.86 -6.12 -2.60
C ARG A 40 -10.94 -5.13 -3.01
N GLN A 41 -11.22 -4.10 -2.21
CA GLN A 41 -12.20 -3.05 -2.53
C GLN A 41 -11.79 -2.27 -3.80
N TYR A 42 -10.51 -1.98 -3.95
CA TYR A 42 -9.96 -1.32 -5.15
C TYR A 42 -9.70 -2.29 -6.32
N ARG A 43 -10.00 -3.59 -6.16
CA ARG A 43 -9.71 -4.65 -7.14
C ARG A 43 -8.22 -4.70 -7.55
N ILE A 44 -7.33 -4.38 -6.61
CA ILE A 44 -5.88 -4.44 -6.82
C ILE A 44 -5.40 -5.80 -6.31
N PRO A 45 -4.91 -6.69 -7.18
CA PRO A 45 -4.33 -7.94 -6.74
C PRO A 45 -2.99 -7.65 -6.04
N PHE A 46 -2.70 -8.36 -4.96
CA PHE A 46 -1.45 -8.17 -4.21
C PHE A 46 -0.21 -8.39 -5.10
N SER A 47 -0.30 -9.27 -6.11
CA SER A 47 0.75 -9.53 -7.10
C SER A 47 1.13 -8.33 -7.97
N ASP A 48 0.27 -7.31 -8.07
CA ASP A 48 0.59 -6.08 -8.80
C ASP A 48 1.57 -5.20 -8.02
N ILE A 49 1.71 -5.40 -6.70
CA ILE A 49 2.67 -4.65 -5.88
C ILE A 49 4.05 -5.28 -6.11
N ARG A 50 4.94 -4.52 -6.76
CA ARG A 50 6.26 -5.00 -7.19
C ARG A 50 7.41 -4.33 -6.46
N TYR A 51 7.11 -3.22 -5.80
CA TYR A 51 8.07 -2.41 -5.07
C TYR A 51 7.44 -1.95 -3.76
N VAL A 52 8.26 -1.83 -2.73
CA VAL A 52 7.87 -1.27 -1.42
C VAL A 52 8.90 -0.22 -1.03
N MET A 53 8.42 0.95 -0.58
CA MET A 53 9.25 2.01 -0.03
C MET A 53 8.72 2.37 1.35
N PHE A 54 9.60 2.39 2.35
CA PHE A 54 9.28 2.86 3.68
C PHE A 54 9.72 4.31 3.85
N THR A 55 8.84 5.15 4.39
CA THR A 55 9.15 6.55 4.68
C THR A 55 10.10 6.67 5.87
N HIS A 56 9.87 5.87 6.91
CA HIS A 56 10.69 5.77 8.11
C HIS A 56 10.43 4.45 8.86
N HIS A 57 11.25 4.15 9.86
CA HIS A 57 11.20 2.90 10.61
C HIS A 57 10.41 3.02 11.92
N HIS A 58 9.09 3.07 11.80
CA HIS A 58 8.17 2.77 12.92
C HIS A 58 7.27 1.57 12.57
N PRO A 59 6.81 0.78 13.55
CA PRO A 59 6.05 -0.46 13.30
C PRO A 59 4.74 -0.27 12.50
N ASP A 60 4.15 0.90 12.54
CA ASP A 60 2.95 1.23 11.77
C ASP A 60 3.23 1.52 10.29
N HIS A 61 4.49 1.85 9.94
CA HIS A 61 4.95 2.14 8.58
C HIS A 61 5.82 1.04 7.97
N ALA A 62 6.56 0.29 8.78
CA ALA A 62 7.53 -0.73 8.36
C ALA A 62 7.47 -1.97 9.29
N GLY A 63 6.25 -2.46 9.54
CA GLY A 63 5.95 -3.56 10.47
C GLY A 63 5.93 -4.94 9.85
#